data_AF-A0A510IU35-F1
#
_entry.id   AF-A0A510IU35-F1
#
_cell.length_a   1.000
_cell.length_b   1.000
_cell.length_c   1.000
_cell.angle_alpha   90.00
_cell.angle_beta   90.00
_cell.angle_gamma   90.00
#
_symmetry.space_group_name_H-M   'P 1'
#
loop_
_entity.id
_entity.type
_entity.pdbx_description
1 polymer ?
#
loop_
_entity_poly.entity_id
_entity_poly.type
_entity_poly.pdbx_seq_one_letter_code
_entity_poly.pdbx_strand_id
1 'polypeptide(L)'
;MGILYHVHCPEADLKEWVETEFNLKFPHGPSRWPTVEELKSVVEQFTGFKIKYNENKNGIPHQVVMDFVEEPKDRLYALINIENKDEKGQESAFWFEKGSTELNIAITYAVSKFTGPIVIIADCGGPPIIVDYSSCTLSPIDQWIDITSKDWQRFYNEAR
;
A
#
# COMPACT_ATOMS: atom_id res chain seq x y z
N MET A 1 0.85 8.04 18.10
CA MET A 1 2.04 7.98 17.21
C MET A 1 1.64 7.11 16.04
N GLY A 2 1.91 7.54 14.79
CA GLY A 2 1.55 6.76 13.60
C GLY A 2 2.59 5.66 13.35
N ILE A 3 2.19 4.58 12.69
CA ILE A 3 3.07 3.51 12.23
C ILE A 3 3.53 3.86 10.81
N LEU A 4 4.84 3.77 10.56
CA LEU A 4 5.43 3.93 9.23
C LEU A 4 5.40 2.56 8.54
N TYR A 5 4.86 2.51 7.33
CA TYR A 5 4.84 1.29 6.52
C TYR A 5 5.75 1.46 5.31
N HIS A 6 6.86 0.73 5.33
CA HIS A 6 7.75 0.60 4.19
C HIS A 6 7.15 -0.37 3.19
N VAL A 7 7.05 0.07 1.95
CA VAL A 7 6.66 -0.78 0.83
C VAL A 7 7.93 -1.23 0.13
N HIS A 8 7.96 -2.47 -0.34
CA HIS A 8 9.10 -3.04 -1.04
C HIS A 8 8.65 -3.81 -2.28
N CYS A 9 9.32 -3.54 -3.40
CA CYS A 9 9.36 -4.48 -4.51
C CYS A 9 10.29 -5.64 -4.12
N PRO A 10 9.79 -6.89 -4.04
CA PRO A 10 10.55 -8.01 -3.51
C PRO A 10 11.68 -8.47 -4.44
N GLU A 11 12.91 -8.21 -4.00
CA GLU A 11 14.13 -8.79 -4.55
C GLU A 11 14.38 -10.20 -3.99
N ALA A 12 15.35 -10.94 -4.55
CA ALA A 12 15.63 -12.33 -4.17
C ALA A 12 15.88 -12.49 -2.66
N ASP A 13 16.71 -11.63 -2.08
CA ASP A 13 17.06 -11.67 -0.67
C ASP A 13 15.85 -11.39 0.24
N LEU A 14 14.97 -10.48 -0.17
CA LEU A 14 13.75 -10.20 0.59
C LEU A 14 12.80 -11.40 0.54
N LYS A 15 12.64 -12.04 -0.62
CA LYS A 15 11.79 -13.23 -0.76
C LYS A 15 12.31 -14.36 0.14
N GLU A 16 13.61 -14.62 0.12
CA GLU A 16 14.25 -15.64 0.95
C GLU A 16 14.07 -15.35 2.44
N TRP A 17 14.27 -14.10 2.87
CA TRP A 17 14.07 -13.69 4.26
C TRP A 17 12.62 -13.89 4.71
N VAL A 18 11.63 -13.51 3.89
CA VAL A 18 10.20 -13.70 4.22
C VAL A 18 9.85 -15.18 4.33
N GLU A 19 10.34 -16.00 3.41
CA GLU A 19 10.08 -17.44 3.40
C GLU A 19 10.75 -18.18 4.55
N THR A 20 11.99 -17.81 4.91
CA THR A 20 12.77 -18.49 5.95
C THR A 20 12.39 -18.06 7.36
N GLU A 21 12.28 -16.75 7.62
CA GLU A 21 12.04 -16.23 8.97
C GLU A 21 10.57 -16.32 9.40
N PHE A 22 9.64 -16.19 8.45
CA PHE A 22 8.20 -16.14 8.75
C PHE A 22 7.40 -17.34 8.22
N ASN A 23 8.05 -18.25 7.50
CA ASN A 23 7.40 -19.42 6.89
C ASN A 23 6.19 -19.02 6.01
N LEU A 24 6.29 -17.85 5.36
CA LEU A 24 5.27 -17.31 4.45
C LEU A 24 5.64 -17.64 3.02
N LYS A 25 4.72 -18.22 2.25
CA LYS A 25 4.96 -18.52 0.83
C LYS A 25 4.92 -17.24 0.00
N PHE A 26 5.96 -17.01 -0.80
CA PHE A 26 5.99 -15.88 -1.71
C PHE A 26 5.30 -16.21 -3.04
N PRO A 27 4.36 -15.37 -3.55
CA PRO A 27 3.76 -15.59 -4.86
C PRO A 27 4.79 -15.54 -5.99
N HIS A 28 4.63 -16.41 -6.98
CA HIS A 28 5.48 -16.40 -8.17
C HIS A 28 5.08 -15.24 -9.10
N GLY A 29 6.07 -14.48 -9.57
CA GLY A 29 5.86 -13.43 -10.57
C GLY A 29 6.97 -12.39 -10.54
N PRO A 30 7.13 -11.62 -11.64
CA PRO A 30 7.94 -10.41 -11.60
C PRO A 30 7.26 -9.37 -10.72
N SER A 31 8.08 -8.59 -10.01
CA SER A 31 7.63 -7.40 -9.30
C SER A 31 8.41 -6.21 -9.83
N ARG A 32 7.77 -5.04 -9.86
CA ARG A 32 8.42 -3.76 -10.17
C ARG A 32 7.84 -2.65 -9.31
N TRP A 33 8.44 -1.47 -9.37
CA TRP A 33 7.82 -0.29 -8.74
C TRP A 33 6.70 0.27 -9.63
N PRO A 34 5.67 0.92 -9.05
CA PRO A 34 4.65 1.59 -9.85
C PRO A 34 5.24 2.85 -10.49
N THR A 35 4.65 3.30 -11.59
CA THR A 35 4.82 4.68 -12.02
C THR A 35 3.99 5.62 -11.16
N VAL A 36 4.33 6.91 -11.18
CA VAL A 36 3.55 7.94 -10.49
C VAL A 36 2.11 7.99 -11.03
N GLU A 37 1.93 7.82 -12.33
CA GLU A 37 0.62 7.77 -12.97
C GLU A 37 -0.20 6.55 -12.54
N GLU A 38 0.42 5.38 -12.40
CA GLU A 38 -0.24 4.18 -11.88
C GLU A 38 -0.71 4.40 -10.44
N LEU A 39 0.15 4.95 -9.58
CA LEU A 39 -0.20 5.25 -8.20
C LEU A 39 -1.33 6.29 -8.11
N LYS A 40 -1.27 7.37 -8.90
CA LYS A 40 -2.36 8.36 -9.03
C LYS A 40 -3.67 7.70 -9.44
N SER A 41 -3.62 6.84 -10.46
CA SER A 41 -4.80 6.13 -10.95
C SER A 41 -5.42 5.20 -9.90
N VAL A 42 -4.60 4.61 -9.03
CA VAL A 42 -5.06 3.76 -7.93
C VAL A 42 -5.74 4.60 -6.86
N VAL A 43 -5.10 5.66 -6.37
CA VAL A 43 -5.69 6.48 -5.29
C VAL A 43 -6.99 7.14 -5.71
N GLU A 44 -7.13 7.53 -6.98
CA GLU A 44 -8.34 8.13 -7.55
C GLU A 44 -9.52 7.15 -7.69
N GLN A 45 -9.27 5.83 -7.65
CA GLN A 45 -10.34 4.82 -7.64
C GLN A 45 -11.05 4.74 -6.28
N PHE A 46 -10.42 5.21 -5.19
CA PHE A 46 -11.02 5.17 -3.86
C PHE A 46 -12.05 6.29 -3.71
N THR A 47 -13.33 5.91 -3.80
CA THR A 47 -14.45 6.84 -3.58
C THR A 47 -14.64 7.16 -2.09
N GLY A 48 -15.24 8.31 -1.78
CA GLY A 48 -15.46 8.74 -0.39
C GLY A 48 -14.24 9.35 0.29
N PHE A 49 -13.12 9.51 -0.41
CA PHE A 49 -11.92 10.18 0.11
C PHE A 49 -11.72 11.56 -0.51
N LYS A 50 -11.27 12.51 0.32
CA LYS A 50 -10.68 13.76 -0.12
C LYS A 50 -9.19 13.53 -0.37
N ILE A 51 -8.78 13.64 -1.63
CA ILE A 51 -7.39 13.44 -2.05
C ILE A 51 -6.73 14.80 -2.21
N LYS A 52 -5.54 14.97 -1.63
CA LYS A 52 -4.69 16.15 -1.83
C LYS A 52 -3.31 15.70 -2.33
N TYR A 53 -2.89 16.30 -3.44
CA TYR A 53 -1.55 16.10 -3.98
C TYR A 53 -0.65 17.26 -3.55
N ASN A 54 0.48 16.92 -2.93
CA ASN A 54 1.57 17.85 -2.69
C ASN A 54 2.61 17.61 -3.79
N GLU A 55 2.63 18.53 -4.76
CA GLU A 55 3.48 18.41 -5.94
C GLU A 55 4.81 19.16 -5.76
N ASN A 56 5.86 18.67 -6.42
CA ASN A 56 7.12 19.37 -6.53
C ASN A 56 7.04 20.49 -7.62
N LYS A 57 8.16 21.15 -7.91
CA LYS A 57 8.23 22.22 -8.92
C LYS A 57 7.86 21.77 -10.35
N ASN A 58 7.88 20.47 -10.64
CA ASN A 58 7.60 19.88 -11.95
C ASN A 58 6.17 19.31 -12.06
N GLY A 59 5.30 19.54 -11.06
CA GLY A 59 3.95 18.98 -11.03
C GLY A 59 3.91 17.48 -10.76
N ILE A 60 5.03 16.89 -10.30
CA ILE A 60 5.11 15.49 -9.91
C ILE A 60 4.76 15.41 -8.42
N PRO A 61 3.75 14.62 -8.02
CA PRO A 61 3.42 14.43 -6.61
C PRO A 61 4.62 13.77 -5.90
N HIS A 62 5.11 14.41 -4.85
CA HIS A 62 6.04 13.78 -3.91
C HIS A 62 5.31 13.24 -2.67
N GLN A 63 4.07 13.69 -2.46
CA GLN A 63 3.22 13.21 -1.38
C GLN A 63 1.73 13.27 -1.76
N VAL A 64 0.97 12.27 -1.31
CA VAL A 64 -0.49 12.17 -1.47
C VAL A 64 -1.11 12.00 -0.09
N VAL A 65 -2.11 12.81 0.22
CA VAL A 65 -2.89 12.70 1.45
C VAL A 65 -4.31 12.30 1.11
N MET A 66 -4.76 11.17 1.66
CA MET A 66 -6.12 10.66 1.54
C MET A 66 -6.79 10.72 2.91
N ASP A 67 -8.02 11.25 2.92
CA ASP A 67 -8.77 11.50 4.14
C ASP A 67 -10.25 11.20 3.88
N PHE A 68 -10.84 10.25 4.62
CA PHE A 68 -12.24 9.87 4.41
C PHE A 68 -13.17 11.05 4.70
N VAL A 69 -14.14 11.29 3.83
CA VAL A 69 -14.99 12.50 3.84
C VAL A 69 -16.05 12.44 4.94
N GLU A 70 -16.53 11.24 5.28
CA GLU A 70 -17.46 11.07 6.38
C GLU A 70 -16.72 10.95 7.72
N GLU A 71 -17.38 11.31 8.82
CA GLU A 71 -16.85 11.16 10.18
C GLU A 71 -17.38 9.89 10.85
N PRO A 72 -16.81 8.69 10.61
CA PRO A 72 -16.90 7.61 11.57
C PRO A 72 -15.85 7.81 12.68
N LYS A 73 -16.07 7.14 13.82
CA LYS A 73 -15.14 7.10 14.95
C LYS A 73 -13.74 6.61 14.54
N ASP A 74 -13.65 5.80 13.48
CA ASP A 74 -12.41 5.24 12.94
C ASP A 74 -12.11 5.89 11.58
N ARG A 75 -11.53 7.10 11.63
CA ARG A 75 -11.22 7.87 10.43
C ARG A 75 -10.13 7.18 9.61
N LEU A 76 -10.51 6.61 8.47
CA LEU A 76 -9.55 6.10 7.48
C LEU A 76 -8.76 7.26 6.88
N TYR A 77 -7.44 7.14 6.93
CA TYR A 77 -6.53 8.15 6.38
C TYR A 77 -5.24 7.50 5.90
N ALA A 78 -4.59 8.10 4.91
CA ALA A 78 -3.28 7.67 4.44
C ALA A 78 -2.45 8.88 4.02
N LEU A 79 -1.19 8.89 4.44
CA LEU A 79 -0.17 9.81 3.95
C LEU A 79 0.88 8.99 3.22
N ILE A 80 0.87 9.11 1.90
CA ILE A 80 1.75 8.38 0.98
C ILE A 80 2.86 9.33 0.56
N ASN A 81 4.11 8.94 0.75
CA ASN A 81 5.26 9.61 0.19
C ASN A 81 5.73 8.85 -1.04
N ILE A 82 6.15 9.58 -2.07
CA ILE A 82 6.61 9.06 -3.35
C ILE A 82 8.05 9.52 -3.53
N GLU A 83 8.94 8.59 -3.85
CA GLU A 83 10.31 8.90 -4.20
C GLU A 83 10.33 9.80 -5.44
N ASN A 84 10.89 11.01 -5.26
CA ASN A 84 10.90 12.02 -6.29
C ASN A 84 11.95 11.68 -7.34
N LYS A 85 11.51 11.11 -8.45
CA LYS A 85 12.30 10.99 -9.67
C LYS A 85 11.84 12.08 -10.64
N ASP A 86 12.78 12.85 -11.17
CA ASP A 86 12.49 14.06 -11.94
C ASP A 86 11.94 13.78 -13.36
N GLU A 87 11.61 12.52 -13.67
CA GLU A 87 11.19 12.07 -15.00
C GLU A 87 9.81 11.41 -14.98
N LYS A 88 8.92 11.86 -15.87
CA LYS A 88 7.58 11.28 -16.05
C LYS A 88 7.68 9.86 -16.59
N GLY A 89 6.82 8.97 -16.09
CA GLY A 89 6.77 7.57 -16.51
C GLY A 89 7.87 6.68 -15.92
N GLN A 90 8.75 7.22 -15.06
CA GLN A 90 9.71 6.42 -14.33
C GLN A 90 9.05 5.71 -13.14
N GLU A 91 9.49 4.49 -12.86
CA GLU A 91 9.05 3.77 -11.67
C GLU A 91 9.59 4.45 -10.40
N SER A 92 8.73 4.64 -9.40
CA SER A 92 9.06 5.31 -8.15
C SER A 92 8.71 4.45 -6.95
N ALA A 93 9.63 4.35 -6.00
CA ALA A 93 9.33 3.79 -4.70
C ALA A 93 8.30 4.68 -3.97
N PHE A 94 7.53 4.09 -3.07
CA PHE A 94 6.60 4.82 -2.21
C PHE A 94 6.55 4.18 -0.82
N TRP A 95 6.09 4.94 0.17
CA TRP A 95 5.89 4.44 1.53
C TRP A 95 4.78 5.22 2.22
N PHE A 96 4.18 4.64 3.26
CA PHE A 96 3.16 5.32 4.05
C PHE A 96 3.76 5.86 5.35
N GLU A 97 3.85 7.17 5.49
CA GLU A 97 4.38 7.79 6.72
C GLU A 97 3.43 7.61 7.89
N LYS A 98 2.13 7.69 7.61
CA LYS A 98 1.04 7.58 8.57
C LYS A 98 -0.19 7.08 7.83
N GLY A 99 -1.04 6.32 8.51
CA GLY A 99 -2.33 5.93 7.96
C GLY A 99 -2.99 4.85 8.79
N SER A 100 -4.26 4.62 8.52
CA SER A 100 -4.95 3.39 8.92
C SER A 100 -4.35 2.20 8.15
N THR A 101 -4.00 1.15 8.88
CA THR A 101 -3.40 -0.09 8.35
C THR A 101 -4.21 -0.64 7.18
N GLU A 102 -5.53 -0.64 7.34
CA GLU A 102 -6.51 -1.11 6.37
C GLU A 102 -6.37 -0.36 5.04
N LEU A 103 -6.36 0.98 5.08
CA LEU A 103 -6.26 1.78 3.87
C LEU A 103 -4.90 1.61 3.19
N ASN A 104 -3.81 1.55 3.96
CA ASN A 104 -2.47 1.34 3.41
C ASN A 104 -2.39 0.01 2.66
N ILE A 105 -2.91 -1.08 3.25
CA ILE A 105 -2.93 -2.40 2.61
C ILE A 105 -3.86 -2.40 1.40
N ALA A 106 -5.03 -1.78 1.46
CA ALA A 106 -5.95 -1.68 0.34
C ALA A 106 -5.32 -0.95 -0.86
N ILE A 107 -4.62 0.16 -0.60
CA ILE A 107 -3.89 0.91 -1.63
C ILE A 107 -2.80 0.02 -2.24
N THR A 108 -1.97 -0.62 -1.42
CA THR A 108 -0.91 -1.51 -1.93
C THR A 108 -1.49 -2.70 -2.71
N TYR A 109 -2.64 -3.23 -2.30
CA TYR A 109 -3.33 -4.29 -3.01
C TYR A 109 -3.76 -3.84 -4.40
N ALA A 110 -4.38 -2.66 -4.51
CA ALA A 110 -4.75 -2.09 -5.79
C ALA A 110 -3.52 -1.77 -6.68
N VAL A 111 -2.40 -1.31 -6.08
CA VAL A 111 -1.13 -1.11 -6.80
C VAL A 111 -0.58 -2.43 -7.34
N SER A 112 -0.63 -3.51 -6.55
CA SER A 112 -0.09 -4.83 -6.92
C SER A 112 -0.69 -5.41 -8.20
N LYS A 113 -1.88 -4.95 -8.60
CA LYS A 113 -2.50 -5.27 -9.90
C LYS A 113 -1.63 -4.89 -11.10
N PHE A 114 -0.86 -3.81 -11.00
CA PHE A 114 -0.01 -3.29 -12.07
C PHE A 114 1.44 -3.74 -11.96
N THR A 115 1.88 -3.97 -10.72
CA THR A 115 3.29 -4.12 -10.38
C THR A 115 3.69 -5.54 -10.01
N GLY A 116 2.73 -6.46 -9.87
CA GLY A 116 2.98 -7.77 -9.27
C GLY A 116 3.04 -7.73 -7.75
N PRO A 117 3.48 -8.82 -7.09
CA PRO A 117 3.52 -8.92 -5.63
C PRO A 117 4.36 -7.83 -4.99
N ILE A 118 3.86 -7.24 -3.91
CA ILE A 118 4.51 -6.21 -3.11
C ILE A 118 4.58 -6.65 -1.65
N VAL A 119 5.63 -6.26 -0.93
CA VAL A 119 5.76 -6.51 0.51
C VAL A 119 5.57 -5.20 1.28
N ILE A 120 4.82 -5.26 2.38
CA ILE A 120 4.71 -4.18 3.36
C ILE A 120 5.39 -4.63 4.66
N ILE A 121 6.25 -3.76 5.21
CA ILE A 121 6.92 -3.95 6.49
C ILE A 121 6.65 -2.72 7.35
N ALA A 122 6.10 -2.92 8.55
CA ALA A 122 5.90 -1.82 9.49
C ALA A 122 7.16 -1.58 10.35
N ASP A 123 7.42 -0.33 10.68
CA ASP A 123 8.55 0.08 11.52
C ASP A 123 8.43 -0.36 12.98
N CYS A 124 7.21 -0.63 13.45
CA CYS A 124 6.92 -1.11 14.80
C CYS A 124 7.25 -2.61 15.01
N GLY A 125 7.76 -3.30 13.99
CA GLY A 125 8.01 -4.74 13.98
C GLY A 125 6.74 -5.56 13.71
N GLY A 126 6.90 -6.87 13.61
CA GLY A 126 5.84 -7.81 13.19
C GLY A 126 6.18 -8.51 11.87
N PRO A 127 5.35 -9.47 11.44
CA PRO A 127 5.59 -10.20 10.21
C PRO A 127 5.27 -9.35 8.97
N PRO A 128 6.08 -9.47 7.90
CA PRO A 128 5.83 -8.78 6.65
C PRO A 128 4.49 -9.21 6.03
N ILE A 129 3.80 -8.27 5.41
CA ILE A 129 2.55 -8.51 4.69
C ILE A 129 2.88 -8.63 3.22
N ILE A 130 2.64 -9.80 2.63
CA ILE A 130 2.76 -10.00 1.18
C ILE A 130 1.41 -9.70 0.57
N VAL A 131 1.40 -8.80 -0.40
CA VAL A 131 0.22 -8.31 -1.08
C VAL A 131 0.32 -8.65 -2.56
N ASP A 132 -0.62 -9.45 -3.04
CA ASP A 132 -0.69 -9.83 -4.45
C ASP A 132 -2.15 -9.92 -4.93
N TYR A 133 -2.49 -9.04 -5.88
CA TYR A 133 -3.79 -8.99 -6.53
C TYR A 133 -4.12 -10.30 -7.26
N SER A 134 -3.14 -10.93 -7.89
CA SER A 134 -3.36 -12.08 -8.79
C SER A 134 -3.78 -13.35 -8.04
N SER A 135 -3.24 -13.56 -6.84
CA SER A 135 -3.61 -14.66 -5.97
C SER A 135 -4.74 -14.32 -4.99
N CYS A 136 -5.21 -13.06 -4.96
CA CYS A 136 -6.07 -12.53 -3.88
C CYS A 136 -5.47 -12.82 -2.48
N THR A 137 -4.15 -12.96 -2.38
CA THR A 137 -3.49 -13.32 -1.12
C THR A 137 -3.14 -12.05 -0.36
N LEU A 138 -3.64 -11.98 0.87
CA LEU A 138 -3.23 -11.03 1.89
C LEU A 138 -2.67 -11.85 3.05
N SER A 139 -1.35 -12.08 3.07
CA SER A 139 -0.73 -12.84 4.16
C SER A 139 -0.70 -12.00 5.46
N PRO A 140 -0.56 -12.67 6.62
CA PRO A 140 -1.59 -12.73 7.66
C PRO A 140 -2.06 -11.33 8.11
N ILE A 141 -3.03 -10.77 7.38
CA ILE A 141 -3.62 -9.48 7.71
C ILE A 141 -4.33 -9.49 9.07
N ASP A 142 -4.82 -10.68 9.47
CA ASP A 142 -5.48 -10.96 10.75
C ASP A 142 -4.57 -10.74 11.97
N GLN A 143 -3.25 -10.66 11.78
CA GLN A 143 -2.30 -10.34 12.85
C GLN A 143 -2.12 -8.83 13.04
N TRP A 144 -2.58 -8.02 12.07
CA TRP A 144 -2.41 -6.58 12.01
C TRP A 144 -3.73 -5.81 12.16
N ILE A 145 -4.84 -6.44 11.79
CA ILE A 145 -6.20 -5.87 11.90
C ILE A 145 -6.87 -6.48 13.14
N ASP A 146 -7.30 -5.64 14.08
CA ASP A 146 -8.23 -6.06 15.13
C ASP A 146 -9.58 -6.38 14.43
N ILE A 147 -9.88 -7.68 14.27
CA ILE A 147 -10.90 -8.26 13.35
C ILE A 147 -12.36 -7.82 13.67
N THR A 148 -12.56 -6.88 14.58
CA THR A 148 -13.89 -6.35 14.93
C THR A 148 -14.45 -5.33 13.95
N SER A 149 -13.65 -4.82 13.01
CA SER A 149 -14.11 -3.84 12.02
C SER A 149 -14.87 -4.53 10.87
N LYS A 150 -16.20 -4.55 10.96
CA LYS A 150 -17.11 -5.00 9.87
C LYS A 150 -16.94 -4.19 8.57
N ASP A 151 -16.28 -3.04 8.64
CA ASP A 151 -16.11 -2.12 7.52
C ASP A 151 -15.03 -2.59 6.53
N TRP A 152 -14.03 -3.37 6.98
CA TRP A 152 -12.97 -3.90 6.11
C TRP A 152 -13.50 -4.78 4.97
N GLN A 153 -14.42 -5.71 5.29
CA GLN A 153 -15.00 -6.61 4.29
C GLN A 153 -15.80 -5.84 3.23
N ARG A 154 -16.40 -4.70 3.60
CA ARG A 154 -17.11 -3.84 2.65
C ARG A 154 -16.15 -3.20 1.66
N PHE A 155 -15.06 -2.59 2.13
CA PHE A 155 -14.06 -1.98 1.26
C PHE A 155 -13.34 -2.99 0.35
N TYR A 156 -13.02 -4.18 0.87
CA TYR A 156 -12.42 -5.26 0.08
C TYR A 156 -13.32 -5.72 -1.08
N ASN A 157 -14.63 -5.77 -0.85
CA ASN A 157 -15.61 -6.17 -1.87
C ASN A 157 -15.87 -5.07 -2.92
N GLU A 158 -15.71 -3.80 -2.55
CA GLU A 158 -15.88 -2.65 -3.48
C GLU A 158 -14.62 -2.41 -4.34
N ALA A 159 -13.44 -2.89 -3.92
CA ALA A 159 -12.16 -2.79 -4.65
C ALA A 159 -11.87 -3.95 -5.63
N ARG A 160 -12.80 -4.93 -5.74
CA ARG A 160 -12.74 -6.05 -6.69
C ARG A 160 -13.43 -5.72 -8.01
#